data_AF-A0A7R9DGI0-F1
#
_entry.id   AF-A0A7R9DGI0-F1
#
_cell.length_a   1.000
_cell.length_b   1.000
_cell.length_c   1.000
_cell.angle_alpha   90.00
_cell.angle_beta   90.00
_cell.angle_gamma   90.00
#
_symmetry.space_group_name_H-M   'P 1'
#
loop_
_entity.id
_entity.type
_entity.pdbx_description
1 polymer ?
#
loop_
_entity_poly.entity_id
_entity_poly.type
_entity_poly.pdbx_seq_one_letter_code
_entity_poly.pdbx_strand_id
1 'polypeptide(L)'
;MTLLQIVAYTSTRSNPATDDEVTLILNEMDFDYSSAFERKLDLALPVQTRQNGSLYLHLFLQSRRLPHWRFWELLHEPTTAYLRTKLTQFQVPLAPTFQLLGKETDDKVKSKARRLTLPVTHIKSRLTFNVMTENVKLPQYRLPPELVRLIT
;
A
#
# COMPACT_ATOMS: atom_id res chain seq x y z
N MET A 1 13.68 -25.17 8.70
CA MET A 1 13.59 -23.70 8.50
C MET A 1 12.86 -23.47 7.19
N THR A 2 11.70 -22.83 7.21
CA THR A 2 10.96 -22.47 5.99
C THR A 2 11.57 -21.21 5.41
N LEU A 3 12.01 -21.25 4.16
CA LEU A 3 12.54 -20.06 3.46
C LEU A 3 11.37 -19.21 2.98
N LEU A 4 11.14 -18.06 3.62
CA LEU A 4 10.13 -17.11 3.18
C LEU A 4 10.77 -15.97 2.39
N GLN A 5 10.06 -15.50 1.38
CA GLN A 5 10.44 -14.33 0.59
C GLN A 5 9.35 -13.27 0.69
N ILE A 6 9.75 -12.02 0.94
CA ILE A 6 8.88 -10.85 0.82
C ILE A 6 9.25 -10.09 -0.44
N VAL A 7 8.24 -9.79 -1.25
CA VAL A 7 8.38 -8.93 -2.43
C VAL A 7 7.35 -7.82 -2.33
N ALA A 8 7.76 -6.56 -2.52
CA ALA A 8 6.84 -5.44 -2.47
C ALA A 8 7.00 -4.51 -3.68
N TYR A 9 5.85 -4.03 -4.16
CA TYR A 9 5.73 -3.11 -5.28
C TYR A 9 4.87 -1.92 -4.91
N THR A 10 5.05 -0.83 -5.63
CA THR A 10 4.14 0.32 -5.59
C THR A 10 3.47 0.53 -6.94
N SER A 11 2.24 1.05 -6.92
CA SER A 11 1.51 1.44 -8.12
C SER A 11 0.62 2.65 -7.84
N THR A 12 0.35 3.46 -8.85
CA THR A 12 -0.64 4.54 -8.74
C THR A 12 -2.07 4.03 -8.86
N ARG A 13 -2.25 2.77 -9.29
CA ARG A 13 -3.54 2.09 -9.41
C ARG A 13 -3.69 1.04 -8.32
N SER A 14 -4.92 0.81 -7.89
CA SER A 14 -5.24 -0.26 -6.93
C SER A 14 -5.20 -1.65 -7.58
N ASN A 15 -5.41 -1.72 -8.89
CA ASN A 15 -5.31 -2.93 -9.68
C ASN A 15 -4.53 -2.59 -10.96
N PRO A 16 -3.19 -2.66 -10.93
CA PRO A 16 -2.39 -2.44 -12.13
C PRO A 16 -2.78 -3.48 -13.20
N ALA A 17 -2.80 -3.08 -14.47
CA ALA A 17 -3.18 -3.95 -15.60
C ALA A 17 -1.97 -4.67 -16.21
N THR A 18 -0.78 -4.09 -16.10
CA THR A 18 0.46 -4.59 -16.69
C THR A 18 1.59 -4.50 -15.67
N ASP A 19 2.67 -5.28 -15.87
CA ASP A 19 3.85 -5.23 -15.00
C ASP A 19 4.54 -3.85 -15.05
N ASP A 20 4.38 -3.08 -16.12
CA ASP A 20 4.96 -1.73 -16.24
C ASP A 20 4.27 -0.69 -15.33
N GLU A 21 3.05 -0.98 -14.86
CA GLU A 21 2.30 -0.12 -13.94
C GLU A 21 2.71 -0.30 -12.47
N VAL A 22 3.64 -1.22 -12.20
CA VAL A 22 4.19 -1.46 -10.87
C VAL A 22 5.68 -1.14 -10.82
N THR A 23 6.14 -0.67 -9.68
CA THR A 23 7.55 -0.44 -9.41
C THR A 23 7.95 -1.27 -8.21
N LEU A 24 8.90 -2.19 -8.40
CA LEU A 24 9.45 -2.98 -7.31
C LEU A 24 10.22 -2.07 -6.34
N ILE A 25 9.96 -2.24 -5.04
CA ILE A 25 10.61 -1.45 -3.98
C ILE A 25 11.32 -2.31 -2.93
N LEU A 26 10.99 -3.61 -2.84
CA LEU A 26 11.60 -4.53 -1.87
C LEU A 26 11.60 -5.94 -2.45
N ASN A 27 12.73 -6.62 -2.30
CA ASN A 27 12.85 -8.06 -2.49
C ASN A 27 13.77 -8.62 -1.40
N GLU A 28 13.19 -9.26 -0.39
CA GLU A 28 13.88 -9.87 0.73
C GLU A 28 13.71 -11.39 0.64
N MET A 29 14.78 -12.11 0.28
CA MET A 29 14.74 -13.56 -0.01
C MET A 29 14.78 -14.45 1.22
N ASP A 30 15.22 -13.91 2.35
CA ASP A 30 15.46 -14.63 3.61
C ASP A 30 14.67 -13.98 4.74
N PHE A 31 13.37 -13.85 4.52
CA PHE A 31 12.49 -13.32 5.54
C PHE A 31 12.28 -14.36 6.65
N ASP A 32 12.69 -13.98 7.86
CA ASP A 32 12.47 -14.75 9.07
C ASP A 32 11.35 -14.10 9.90
N TYR A 33 10.23 -14.81 10.03
CA TYR A 33 9.07 -14.34 10.81
C TYR A 33 9.27 -14.46 12.32
N SER A 34 10.31 -15.19 12.78
CA SER A 34 10.58 -15.36 14.21
C SER A 34 11.31 -14.18 14.82
N SER A 35 11.86 -13.29 13.99
CA SER A 35 12.56 -12.09 14.41
C SER A 35 11.81 -10.82 13.99
N ALA A 36 12.01 -9.73 14.73
CA ALA A 36 11.44 -8.44 14.38
C ALA A 36 12.07 -7.92 13.08
N PHE A 37 11.24 -7.66 12.08
CA PHE A 37 11.70 -7.19 10.78
C PHE A 37 11.34 -5.71 10.56
N GLU A 38 12.37 -4.87 10.42
CA GLU A 38 12.25 -3.46 10.06
C GLU A 38 13.18 -3.15 8.88
N ARG A 39 12.65 -2.42 7.89
CA ARG A 39 13.37 -1.97 6.70
C ARG A 39 12.97 -0.55 6.34
N LYS A 40 13.97 0.26 6.01
CA LYS A 40 13.76 1.56 5.36
C LYS A 40 13.66 1.32 3.87
N LEU A 41 12.66 1.94 3.24
CA LEU A 41 12.37 1.78 1.81
C LEU A 41 12.47 3.14 1.14
N ASP A 42 13.23 3.22 0.06
CA ASP A 42 13.28 4.41 -0.79
C ASP A 42 12.15 4.34 -1.81
N LEU A 43 11.20 5.26 -1.68
CA LEU A 43 10.01 5.31 -2.51
C LEU A 43 10.10 6.44 -3.54
N ALA A 44 10.27 6.08 -4.81
CA ALA A 44 10.16 7.03 -5.90
C ALA A 44 8.70 7.43 -6.11
N LEU A 45 8.36 8.70 -5.85
CA LEU A 45 6.97 9.16 -5.98
C LEU A 45 6.62 9.44 -7.45
N PRO A 46 5.62 8.74 -8.04
CA PRO A 46 5.17 9.02 -9.39
C PRO A 46 4.63 10.44 -9.53
N VAL A 47 4.74 11.03 -10.72
CA VAL A 47 4.23 12.39 -11.01
C VAL A 47 2.74 12.50 -10.65
N GLN A 48 1.96 11.46 -10.97
CA GLN A 48 0.55 11.36 -10.63
C GLN A 48 0.31 11.47 -9.12
N THR A 49 1.13 10.79 -8.30
CA THR A 49 1.00 10.87 -6.83
C THR A 49 1.35 12.27 -6.31
N ARG A 50 2.39 12.91 -6.88
CA ARG A 50 2.77 14.29 -6.56
C ARG A 50 1.68 15.31 -6.93
N GLN A 51 0.89 15.03 -7.96
CA GLN A 51 -0.25 15.83 -8.41
C GLN A 51 -1.55 15.43 -7.73
N ASN A 52 -1.51 15.22 -6.41
CA ASN A 52 -2.69 14.83 -5.60
C ASN A 52 -3.31 13.48 -6.01
N GLY A 53 -2.48 12.55 -6.49
CA GLY A 53 -2.91 11.20 -6.86
C GLY A 53 -2.83 10.21 -5.71
N SER A 54 -3.25 8.98 -6.00
CA SER A 54 -3.10 7.85 -5.06
C SER A 54 -1.84 7.04 -5.35
N LEU A 55 -1.29 6.44 -4.30
CA LEU A 55 -0.25 5.42 -4.34
C LEU A 55 -0.69 4.24 -3.48
N TYR A 56 -0.48 3.05 -4.01
CA TYR A 56 -0.79 1.77 -3.40
C TYR A 56 0.50 0.96 -3.24
N LEU A 57 0.57 0.20 -2.15
CA LEU A 57 1.56 -0.83 -1.91
C LEU A 57 0.91 -2.19 -2.15
N HIS A 58 1.66 -3.03 -2.85
CA HIS A 58 1.37 -4.42 -3.11
C HIS A 58 2.47 -5.25 -2.47
N LEU A 59 2.14 -6.04 -1.45
CA LEU A 59 3.10 -6.86 -0.71
C LEU A 59 2.74 -8.33 -0.90
N PHE A 60 3.74 -9.10 -1.27
CA PHE A 60 3.66 -10.54 -1.48
C PHE A 60 4.56 -11.23 -0.46
N LEU A 61 4.03 -12.25 0.19
CA LEU A 61 4.77 -13.16 1.06
C LEU A 61 4.67 -14.56 0.49
N GLN A 62 5.83 -15.18 0.27
CA GLN A 62 5.93 -16.47 -0.41
C GLN A 62 6.59 -17.51 0.50
N SER A 63 6.12 -18.75 0.41
CA SER A 63 6.64 -19.88 1.19
C SER A 63 7.91 -20.50 0.60
N ARG A 64 8.39 -19.99 -0.54
CA ARG A 64 9.57 -20.45 -1.26
C ARG A 64 10.22 -19.29 -2.00
N ARG A 65 11.52 -19.41 -2.27
CA ARG A 65 12.23 -18.45 -3.13
C ARG A 65 11.82 -18.65 -4.58
N LEU A 66 11.30 -17.60 -5.23
CA LEU A 66 11.04 -17.62 -6.65
C LEU A 66 12.13 -16.86 -7.41
N PRO A 67 12.66 -17.42 -8.51
CA PRO A 67 13.64 -16.72 -9.35
C PRO A 67 13.01 -15.57 -10.15
N HIS A 68 11.68 -15.58 -10.28
CA HIS A 68 10.92 -14.57 -11.02
C HIS A 68 10.01 -13.80 -10.07
N TRP A 69 10.18 -12.48 -10.15
CA TRP A 69 9.52 -11.43 -9.39
C TRP A 69 8.67 -10.55 -10.33
N ARG A 70 7.94 -11.17 -11.27
CA ARG A 70 6.95 -10.43 -12.07
C ARG A 70 5.65 -10.37 -11.30
N PHE A 71 5.04 -9.19 -11.24
CA PHE A 71 3.91 -8.94 -10.35
C PHE A 71 2.74 -9.89 -10.64
N TRP A 72 2.42 -10.10 -11.91
CA TRP A 72 1.33 -11.00 -12.28
C TRP A 72 1.62 -12.47 -12.03
N GLU A 73 2.88 -12.89 -12.10
CA GLU A 73 3.28 -14.26 -11.75
C GLU A 73 3.11 -14.49 -10.25
N LEU A 74 3.51 -13.51 -9.41
CA LEU A 74 3.33 -13.59 -7.96
C LEU A 74 1.84 -13.57 -7.56
N LEU A 75 1.02 -12.81 -8.28
CA LEU A 75 -0.41 -12.67 -7.99
C LEU A 75 -1.20 -13.96 -8.26
N HIS A 76 -0.82 -14.73 -9.27
CA HIS A 76 -1.50 -15.99 -9.63
C HIS A 76 -0.90 -17.21 -8.95
N GLU A 77 0.18 -17.05 -8.19
CA GLU A 77 0.85 -18.17 -7.53
C GLU A 77 0.06 -18.59 -6.27
N PRO A 78 -0.49 -19.83 -6.20
CA PRO A 78 -1.37 -20.26 -5.11
C PRO A 78 -0.71 -20.28 -3.73
N THR A 79 0.62 -20.31 -3.66
CA THR A 79 1.38 -20.31 -2.39
C THR A 79 1.74 -18.91 -1.89
N THR A 80 1.26 -17.87 -2.56
CA THR A 80 1.56 -16.47 -2.23
C THR A 80 0.44 -15.82 -1.43
N ALA A 81 0.77 -15.28 -0.26
CA ALA A 81 -0.11 -14.37 0.46
C ALA A 81 0.07 -12.95 -0.10
N TYR A 82 -1.04 -12.32 -0.46
CA TYR A 82 -1.05 -11.00 -1.10
C TYR A 82 -1.80 -9.97 -0.23
N LEU A 83 -1.14 -8.85 0.03
CA LEU A 83 -1.69 -7.71 0.73
C LEU A 83 -1.61 -6.46 -0.17
N ARG A 84 -2.76 -5.81 -0.35
CA ARG A 84 -2.84 -4.50 -0.98
C ARG A 84 -3.24 -3.44 0.04
N THR A 85 -2.49 -2.35 0.11
CA THR A 85 -2.80 -1.23 1.01
C THR A 85 -2.56 0.12 0.36
N LYS A 86 -3.37 1.12 0.70
CA LYS A 86 -3.20 2.48 0.21
C LYS A 86 -2.17 3.21 1.07
N LEU A 87 -1.11 3.71 0.43
CA LEU A 87 -0.06 4.51 1.07
C LEU A 87 -0.44 5.98 1.21
N THR A 88 -1.45 6.43 0.46
CA THR A 88 -1.89 7.82 0.40
C THR A 88 -3.19 8.04 1.14
N GLN A 89 -3.31 9.17 1.83
CA GLN A 89 -4.52 9.64 2.47
C GLN A 89 -4.79 11.08 2.05
N PHE A 90 -6.04 11.40 1.74
CA PHE A 90 -6.46 12.75 1.42
C PHE A 90 -6.97 13.43 2.68
N GLN A 91 -6.38 14.56 3.02
CA GLN A 91 -6.82 15.35 4.17
C GLN A 91 -7.00 16.79 3.73
N VAL A 92 -8.12 17.39 4.14
CA VAL A 92 -8.30 18.84 4.01
C VAL A 92 -7.35 19.48 5.01
N PRO A 93 -6.45 20.38 4.56
CA PRO A 93 -5.60 21.13 5.47
C PRO A 93 -6.48 21.77 6.54
N LEU A 94 -6.17 21.51 7.81
CA LEU A 94 -6.72 22.33 8.89
C LEU A 94 -6.27 23.75 8.56
N ALA A 95 -7.21 24.61 8.19
CA ALA A 95 -6.91 26.01 7.98
C ALA A 95 -6.16 26.48 9.24
N PRO A 96 -4.99 27.13 9.12
CA PRO A 96 -4.37 27.73 10.29
C PRO A 96 -5.45 28.63 10.89
N THR A 97 -5.89 28.30 12.11
CA THR A 97 -7.14 28.82 12.68
C THR A 97 -7.21 30.36 12.68
N PHE A 98 -6.09 31.06 12.49
CA PHE A 98 -6.04 32.51 12.42
C PHE A 98 -4.94 33.00 11.47
N GLN A 99 -5.31 33.42 10.26
CA GLN A 99 -4.63 34.52 9.56
C GLN A 99 -5.63 35.67 9.39
N LEU A 100 -6.26 36.10 10.49
CA LEU A 100 -7.18 37.24 10.52
C LEU A 100 -6.48 38.61 10.56
N LEU A 101 -5.15 38.66 10.47
CA LEU A 101 -4.35 39.89 10.67
C LEU A 101 -3.69 40.45 9.40
N GLY A 102 -4.01 39.96 8.20
CA GLY A 102 -3.43 40.46 6.96
C GLY A 102 -4.43 41.23 6.10
N LYS A 103 -4.36 42.56 6.10
CA LYS A 103 -4.94 43.40 5.03
C LYS A 103 -4.16 43.16 3.73
N GLU A 104 -4.48 42.09 3.01
CA GLU A 104 -3.99 41.89 1.65
C GLU A 104 -5.15 41.68 0.68
N THR A 105 -4.99 42.24 -0.51
CA THR A 105 -6.01 42.50 -1.53
C THR A 105 -6.78 41.26 -2.02
N ASP A 106 -8.05 41.52 -2.33
CA ASP A 106 -9.22 40.62 -2.39
C ASP A 106 -9.10 39.38 -3.32
N ASP A 107 -8.21 39.38 -4.32
CA ASP A 107 -8.10 38.26 -5.28
C ASP A 107 -7.06 37.19 -4.90
N LYS A 108 -5.99 37.57 -4.18
CA LYS A 108 -4.99 36.61 -3.69
C LYS A 108 -5.49 35.84 -2.46
N VAL A 109 -6.39 36.44 -1.69
CA VAL A 109 -7.00 35.81 -0.51
C VAL A 109 -8.01 34.73 -0.92
N LYS A 110 -8.85 34.98 -1.93
CA LYS A 110 -9.83 33.98 -2.42
C LYS A 110 -9.19 32.72 -3.02
N SER A 111 -8.11 32.89 -3.78
CA SER A 111 -7.36 31.75 -4.36
C SER A 111 -6.57 30.95 -3.30
N LYS A 112 -5.99 31.61 -2.29
CA LYS A 112 -5.38 30.96 -1.13
C LYS A 112 -6.42 30.24 -0.25
N ALA A 113 -7.56 30.87 0.02
CA ALA A 113 -8.67 30.27 0.76
C ALA A 113 -9.22 29.02 0.06
N ARG A 114 -9.38 29.06 -1.27
CA ARG A 114 -9.80 27.89 -2.05
C ARG A 114 -8.76 26.76 -1.99
N ARG A 115 -7.46 27.05 -2.05
CA ARG A 115 -6.40 26.03 -1.88
C ARG A 115 -6.39 25.41 -0.48
N LEU A 116 -6.73 26.16 0.56
CA LEU A 116 -6.84 25.65 1.94
C LEU A 116 -8.02 24.69 2.11
N THR A 117 -9.07 24.81 1.28
CA THR A 117 -10.23 23.89 1.31
C THR A 117 -10.07 22.62 0.47
N LEU A 118 -9.06 22.56 -0.42
CA LEU A 118 -8.86 21.40 -1.27
C LEU A 118 -8.13 20.29 -0.50
N PRO A 119 -8.58 19.03 -0.59
CA PRO A 119 -7.89 17.91 0.03
C PRO A 119 -6.52 17.71 -0.62
N VAL A 120 -5.49 17.53 0.20
CA VAL A 120 -4.11 17.30 -0.21
C VAL A 120 -3.69 15.87 0.12
N THR A 121 -2.91 15.25 -0.75
CA THR A 121 -2.33 13.92 -0.53
C THR A 121 -1.24 13.95 0.53
N HIS A 122 -1.41 13.13 1.56
CA HIS A 122 -0.39 12.77 2.53
C HIS A 122 0.02 11.31 2.34
N ILE A 123 1.28 10.99 2.64
CA ILE A 123 1.82 9.63 2.52
C ILE A 123 2.04 9.06 3.93
N LYS A 124 1.65 7.81 4.14
CA LYS A 124 1.90 7.09 5.39
C LYS A 124 3.39 6.82 5.55
N SER A 125 3.95 7.24 6.69
CA SER A 125 5.36 7.04 7.03
C SER A 125 5.66 5.64 7.57
N ARG A 126 4.66 4.98 8.17
CA ARG A 126 4.80 3.65 8.76
C ARG A 126 3.69 2.73 8.26
N LEU A 127 4.08 1.51 7.93
CA LEU A 127 3.17 0.43 7.60
C LEU A 127 3.45 -0.77 8.50
N THR A 128 2.38 -1.46 8.90
CA THR A 128 2.45 -2.71 9.65
C THR A 128 1.63 -3.75 8.90
N PHE A 129 2.20 -4.94 8.76
CA PHE A 129 1.52 -6.12 8.23
C PHE A 129 1.62 -7.23 9.25
N ASN A 130 0.59 -8.07 9.32
CA ASN A 130 0.52 -9.20 10.23
C ASN A 130 0.53 -10.48 9.40
N VAL A 131 1.34 -11.46 9.82
CA VAL A 131 1.47 -12.75 9.14
C VAL A 131 0.95 -13.84 10.08
N MET A 132 0.03 -14.66 9.56
CA MET A 132 -0.41 -15.86 10.26
C MET A 132 0.46 -17.03 9.81
N THR A 133 1.14 -17.68 10.74
CA THR A 133 2.10 -18.77 10.47
C THR A 133 1.54 -20.16 10.82
N GLU A 134 0.47 -20.21 11.62
CA GLU A 134 -0.14 -21.47 12.03
C GLU A 134 -1.03 -22.07 10.95
N ASN A 135 -1.03 -23.40 10.88
CA ASN A 135 -1.91 -24.15 9.99
C ASN A 135 -3.31 -24.24 10.60
N VAL A 136 -4.14 -23.22 10.33
CA VAL A 136 -5.53 -23.19 10.79
C VAL A 136 -6.39 -24.05 9.86
N LYS A 137 -6.84 -25.20 10.38
CA LYS A 137 -7.81 -26.06 9.67
C LYS A 137 -9.21 -25.46 9.80
N LEU A 138 -9.69 -24.82 8.75
CA LEU A 138 -11.07 -24.33 8.71
C LEU A 138 -12.05 -25.51 8.53
N PRO A 139 -13.11 -25.61 9.35
CA PRO A 139 -14.09 -26.69 9.22
C PRO A 139 -14.96 -26.47 7.98
N GLN A 140 -14.67 -27.20 6.90
CA GLN A 140 -15.36 -27.07 5.61
C GLN A 140 -16.89 -27.20 5.70
N TYR A 141 -17.39 -28.02 6.63
CA TYR A 141 -18.84 -28.28 6.81
C TYR A 141 -19.56 -27.32 7.77
N ARG A 142 -18.84 -26.41 8.44
CA ARG A 142 -19.42 -25.42 9.37
C ARG A 142 -19.25 -23.98 8.90
N LEU A 143 -18.78 -23.79 7.68
CA LEU A 143 -18.68 -22.46 7.09
C LEU A 143 -20.05 -22.05 6.53
N PRO A 144 -20.55 -20.87 6.89
CA PRO A 144 -21.73 -20.30 6.26
C PRO A 144 -21.57 -20.27 4.73
N PRO A 145 -22.62 -20.59 3.93
CA PRO A 145 -22.55 -20.64 2.47
C PRO A 145 -22.00 -19.35 1.82
N GLU A 146 -22.17 -18.21 2.47
CA GLU A 146 -21.67 -16.91 2.03
C GLU A 146 -20.14 -16.85 2.03
N LEU A 147 -19.48 -17.57 2.95
CA LEU A 147 -18.02 -17.59 3.08
C LEU A 147 -17.35 -18.63 2.18
N VAL A 148 -18.08 -19.67 1.75
CA VAL A 148 -17.54 -20.75 0.90
C VAL A 148 -16.96 -20.20 -0.40
N ARG A 149 -17.57 -19.16 -0.98
CA ARG A 149 -17.10 -18.52 -2.22
C ARG A 149 -15.80 -17.72 -2.07
N LEU A 150 -15.35 -17.44 -0.84
CA LEU A 150 -14.14 -16.66 -0.57
C LEU A 150 -12.91 -17.54 -0.31
N ILE A 151 -13.11 -18.85 -0.19
CA ILE A 151 -12.08 -19.84 0.16
C ILE A 151 -11.91 -20.95 -0.89
N THR A 152 -12.78 -20.98 -1.92
CA THR A 152 -12.76 -21.96 -3.02
C THR A 152 -12.24 -21.28 -4.27
#